data_AF-A0A7Y1T8Y1-F1
#
_entry.id   AF-A0A7Y1T8Y1-F1
#
_cell.length_a   1.000
_cell.length_b   1.000
_cell.length_c   1.000
_cell.angle_alpha   90.00
_cell.angle_beta   90.00
_cell.angle_gamma   90.00
#
_symmetry.space_group_name_H-M   'P 1'
#
loop_
_entity.id
_entity.type
_entity.pdbx_description
1 polymer ?
#
loop_
_entity_poly.entity_id
_entity_poly.type
_entity_poly.pdbx_seq_one_letter_code
_entity_poly.pdbx_strand_id
1 'polypeptide(L)'
;MSLDFDSARLANPHITAEHEEWRRQLRRFMEREIIPHAEEWDEAGQLPDSLWKTAAEAGVLQLGYPEEYGGISEGIDIWHMN
;
A
#
# COMPACT_ATOMS: atom_id res chain seq x y z
N MET A 1 5.32 15.81 -22.73
CA MET A 1 4.90 14.88 -21.66
C MET A 1 4.83 15.71 -20.40
N SER A 2 3.66 15.81 -19.75
CA SER A 2 3.55 16.53 -18.47
C SER A 2 4.36 15.79 -17.41
N LEU A 3 5.11 16.52 -16.59
CA LEU A 3 5.74 15.95 -15.41
C LEU A 3 4.64 15.67 -14.37
N ASP A 4 4.49 14.40 -14.01
CA ASP A 4 3.67 13.94 -12.90
C ASP A 4 4.54 13.14 -11.93
N PHE A 5 3.94 12.71 -10.81
CA PHE A 5 4.69 12.02 -9.76
C PHE A 5 5.36 10.74 -10.27
N ASP A 6 4.75 10.01 -11.20
CA ASP A 6 5.29 8.73 -11.67
C ASP A 6 6.33 8.92 -12.79
N SER A 7 6.12 9.88 -13.70
CA SER A 7 7.06 10.25 -14.76
C SER A 7 8.28 11.04 -14.27
N ALA A 8 8.20 11.67 -13.10
CA ALA A 8 9.32 12.37 -12.48
C ALA A 8 10.24 11.45 -11.64
N ARG A 9 9.91 10.17 -11.47
CA ARG A 9 10.73 9.24 -10.66
C ARG A 9 12.02 8.89 -11.37
N LEU A 10 13.12 8.90 -10.61
CA LEU A 10 14.39 8.33 -11.08
C LEU A 10 14.25 6.81 -11.22
N ALA A 11 14.83 6.26 -12.28
CA ALA A 11 14.88 4.82 -12.48
C ALA A 11 15.60 4.15 -11.30
N ASN A 12 14.96 3.13 -10.72
CA ASN A 12 15.53 2.34 -9.63
C ASN A 12 15.62 0.87 -10.07
N PRO A 13 16.83 0.28 -10.18
CA PRO A 13 17.01 -1.10 -10.64
C PRO A 13 16.44 -2.15 -9.70
N HIS A 14 16.10 -1.79 -8.45
CA HIS A 14 15.51 -2.69 -7.47
C HIS A 14 13.97 -2.68 -7.49
N ILE A 15 13.35 -1.87 -8.35
CA ILE A 15 11.89 -1.87 -8.53
C ILE A 15 11.54 -2.80 -9.69
N THR A 16 10.94 -3.94 -9.35
CA THR A 16 10.47 -4.93 -10.33
C THR A 16 9.02 -4.65 -10.77
N ALA A 17 8.54 -5.41 -11.75
CA ALA A 17 7.13 -5.35 -12.18
C ALA A 17 6.14 -5.67 -11.05
N GLU A 18 6.51 -6.54 -10.09
CA GLU A 18 5.67 -6.89 -8.95
C GLU A 18 5.50 -5.70 -7.99
N HIS A 19 6.58 -4.94 -7.74
CA HIS A 19 6.52 -3.70 -6.97
C HIS A 19 5.58 -2.69 -7.61
N GLU A 20 5.63 -2.58 -8.94
CA GLU A 20 4.77 -1.66 -9.68
C GLU A 20 3.30 -2.11 -9.65
N GLU A 21 3.01 -3.41 -9.69
CA GLU A 21 1.62 -3.87 -9.51
C GLU A 21 1.11 -3.63 -8.09
N TRP A 22 1.91 -3.90 -7.08
CA TRP A 22 1.53 -3.63 -5.69
C TRP A 22 1.30 -2.14 -5.45
N ARG A 23 2.15 -1.26 -5.98
CA ARG A 23 1.92 0.19 -5.94
C ARG A 23 0.61 0.59 -6.59
N ARG A 24 0.26 -0.01 -7.74
CA ARG A 24 -1.03 0.24 -8.41
C ARG A 24 -2.20 -0.24 -7.54
N GLN A 25 -2.10 -1.40 -6.91
CA GLN A 25 -3.11 -1.91 -5.99
C GLN A 25 -3.29 -1.00 -4.79
N LEU A 26 -2.18 -0.60 -4.15
CA LEU A 26 -2.20 0.31 -3.00
C LEU A 26 -2.82 1.66 -3.39
N ARG A 27 -2.46 2.22 -4.56
CA ARG A 27 -3.06 3.47 -5.04
C ARG A 27 -4.58 3.34 -5.18
N ARG A 28 -5.08 2.26 -5.79
CA ARG A 28 -6.53 1.99 -5.92
C ARG A 28 -7.22 1.88 -4.55
N PHE A 29 -6.58 1.26 -3.57
CA PHE A 29 -7.11 1.19 -2.19
C PHE A 29 -7.20 2.59 -1.57
N MET A 30 -6.13 3.38 -1.65
CA MET A 30 -6.11 4.75 -1.11
C MET A 30 -7.19 5.63 -1.76
N GLU A 31 -7.33 5.58 -3.08
CA GLU A 31 -8.33 6.36 -3.84
C GLU A 31 -9.77 6.03 -3.45
N ARG A 32 -10.04 4.77 -3.11
CA ARG A 32 -11.40 4.29 -2.82
C ARG A 32 -11.77 4.38 -1.35
N GLU A 33 -10.85 4.01 -0.47
CA GLU A 33 -11.15 3.75 0.94
C GLU A 33 -10.62 4.86 1.88
N ILE A 34 -9.63 5.65 1.44
CA ILE A 34 -8.96 6.64 2.30
C ILE A 34 -9.27 8.08 1.85
N ILE A 35 -8.92 8.41 0.61
CA ILE A 35 -8.96 9.79 0.08
C ILE A 35 -10.35 10.45 0.24
N PRO A 36 -11.49 9.75 0.02
CA PRO A 36 -12.81 10.36 0.19
C PRO A 36 -13.12 10.84 1.62
N HIS A 37 -12.41 10.32 2.62
CA HIS A 37 -12.67 10.57 4.05
C HIS A 37 -11.50 11.27 4.76
N ALA A 38 -10.39 11.51 4.07
CA ALA A 38 -9.14 11.97 4.68
C ALA A 38 -9.27 13.30 5.43
N GLU A 39 -10.03 14.26 4.87
CA GLU A 39 -10.26 15.57 5.50
C GLU A 39 -11.07 15.46 6.79
N GLU A 40 -12.15 14.67 6.78
CA GLU A 40 -12.99 14.43 7.97
C GLU A 40 -12.19 13.77 9.09
N TRP A 41 -11.37 12.77 8.77
CA TRP A 41 -10.56 12.06 9.75
C TRP A 41 -9.42 12.90 10.32
N ASP A 42 -8.84 13.78 9.49
CA ASP A 42 -7.83 14.75 9.93
C ASP A 42 -8.43 15.75 10.92
N GLU A 43 -9.59 16.33 10.60
CA GLU A 43 -10.30 17.26 11.49
C GLU A 43 -10.74 16.58 12.81
N ALA A 44 -11.19 15.32 12.73
CA ALA A 44 -11.56 14.54 13.91
C ALA A 44 -10.35 14.05 14.73
N GLY A 45 -9.13 14.09 14.16
CA GLY A 45 -7.91 13.59 14.78
C GLY A 45 -7.88 12.08 15.02
N GLN A 46 -8.71 11.31 14.30
CA GLN A 46 -8.80 9.85 14.47
C GLN A 46 -9.20 9.14 13.17
N LEU A 47 -8.72 7.91 13.02
CA LEU A 47 -9.14 6.99 11.97
C LEU A 47 -10.24 6.05 12.50
N PRO A 48 -11.21 5.63 11.67
CA PRO A 48 -12.22 4.67 12.10
C PRO A 48 -11.61 3.28 12.27
N ASP A 49 -11.94 2.59 13.37
CA ASP A 49 -11.40 1.25 13.67
C ASP A 49 -11.69 0.22 12.58
N SER A 50 -12.82 0.36 11.87
CA SER A 50 -13.18 -0.51 10.75
C SER A 50 -12.16 -0.46 9.61
N LEU A 51 -11.41 0.63 9.46
CA LEU A 51 -10.43 0.79 8.40
C LEU A 51 -9.32 -0.26 8.48
N TRP A 52 -8.91 -0.66 9.68
CA TRP A 52 -7.87 -1.67 9.88
C TRP A 52 -8.28 -3.02 9.30
N LYS A 53 -9.56 -3.39 9.48
CA LYS A 53 -10.11 -4.62 8.90
C LYS A 53 -10.17 -4.53 7.39
N THR A 54 -10.65 -3.42 6.83
CA THR A 54 -10.69 -3.20 5.38
C THR A 54 -9.29 -3.24 4.76
N ALA A 55 -8.29 -2.63 5.41
CA ALA A 55 -6.90 -2.64 4.95
C ALA A 55 -6.28 -4.05 5.01
N ALA A 56 -6.59 -4.84 6.04
CA ALA A 56 -6.18 -6.25 6.12
C ALA A 56 -6.80 -7.09 4.99
N GLU A 57 -8.11 -6.96 4.76
CA GLU A 57 -8.80 -7.68 3.68
C GLU A 57 -8.30 -7.27 2.29
N ALA A 58 -7.85 -6.02 2.12
CA ALA A 58 -7.25 -5.52 0.89
C ALA A 58 -5.79 -5.98 0.67
N GLY A 59 -5.18 -6.69 1.63
CA GLY A 59 -3.79 -7.15 1.56
C GLY A 59 -2.76 -6.02 1.70
N VAL A 60 -3.15 -4.90 2.33
CA VAL A 60 -2.25 -3.76 2.59
C VAL A 60 -1.44 -3.98 3.87
N LEU A 61 -1.97 -4.79 4.78
CA LEU A 61 -1.32 -5.18 6.03
C LEU A 61 -0.64 -6.55 5.88
N GLN A 62 -0.10 -7.11 6.97
CA GLN A 62 0.37 -8.50 7.08
C GLN A 62 1.74 -8.84 6.43
N LEU A 63 2.37 -7.90 5.70
CA LEU A 63 3.69 -8.11 5.11
C LEU A 63 4.78 -8.39 6.15
N GLY A 64 5.57 -9.45 5.92
CA GLY A 64 6.72 -9.82 6.75
C GLY A 64 6.38 -10.63 8.00
N TYR A 65 5.11 -10.97 8.23
CA TYR A 65 4.69 -11.82 9.34
C TYR A 65 4.54 -13.28 8.90
N PRO A 66 4.70 -14.27 9.82
CA PRO A 66 4.42 -15.66 9.53
C PRO A 66 2.96 -15.92 9.15
N GLU A 67 2.74 -16.87 8.23
CA GLU A 67 1.38 -17.24 7.76
C GLU A 67 0.48 -17.76 8.89
N GLU A 68 1.04 -18.37 9.95
CA GLU A 68 0.27 -18.83 11.12
C GLU A 68 -0.47 -17.70 11.85
N TYR A 69 -0.03 -16.45 11.68
CA TYR A 69 -0.68 -15.26 12.21
C TYR A 69 -1.48 -14.49 11.14
N GLY A 70 -1.68 -15.07 9.95
CA GLY A 70 -2.27 -14.41 8.79
C GLY A 70 -1.30 -13.46 8.07
N GLY A 71 0.01 -13.66 8.25
CA GLY A 71 1.06 -12.90 7.60
C GLY A 71 1.37 -13.34 6.16
N ILE A 72 2.12 -12.51 5.44
CA ILE A 72 2.67 -12.81 4.11
C ILE A 72 4.20 -12.87 4.21
N SER A 73 4.78 -14.05 4.06
CA SER A 73 6.21 -14.31 4.25
C SER A 73 7.06 -14.16 2.98
N GLU A 74 6.45 -14.16 1.79
CA GLU A 74 7.14 -13.97 0.51
C GLU A 74 6.59 -12.74 -0.22
N GLY A 75 7.46 -11.97 -0.89
CA GLY A 75 7.07 -10.74 -1.59
C GLY A 75 7.41 -9.45 -0.82
N ILE A 76 6.66 -8.38 -1.05
CA ILE A 76 7.10 -7.01 -1.41
C ILE A 76 7.35 -6.03 -0.23
N ASP A 77 8.52 -5.82 0.38
CA ASP A 77 9.71 -6.62 0.64
C ASP A 77 10.35 -6.14 1.97
N ILE A 78 11.31 -6.90 2.52
CA ILE A 78 12.31 -6.40 3.50
C ILE A 78 13.73 -6.42 2.88
N TRP A 79 13.81 -5.89 1.65
CA TRP A 79 14.98 -5.71 0.77
C TRP A 79 15.34 -6.88 -0.17
N HIS A 80 14.33 -7.58 -0.69
CA HIS A 80 14.35 -8.69 -1.67
C HIS A 80 15.00 -10.02 -1.21
N MET A 81 14.20 -11.10 -1.16
CA MET A 81 14.69 -12.45 -1.41
C MET A 81 13.84 -13.16 -2.48
N ASN A 82 14.19 -12.96 -3.75
CA ASN A 82 14.65 -13.96 -4.73
C ASN A 82 15.02 -13.27 -6.05
#